data_AF-A0A940KWY9-F1
#
_entry.id   AF-A0A940KWY9-F1
#
_cell.length_a   1.000
_cell.length_b   1.000
_cell.length_c   1.000
_cell.angle_alpha   90.00
_cell.angle_beta   90.00
_cell.angle_gamma   90.00
#
_symmetry.space_group_name_H-M   'P 1'
#
loop_
_entity.id
_entity.type
_entity.pdbx_description
1 polymer ?
#
loop_
_entity_poly.entity_id
_entity_poly.type
_entity_poly.pdbx_seq_one_letter_code
_entity_poly.pdbx_strand_id
1 'polypeptide(L)'
;MLPELSDLAFGVLRNVFVAFVWDFVLFHLGRAALLLATAGRYPRGRSLQAHAGRISAAGILVLVLIWCGIALHNHFATGTA
;
A
#
# COMPACT_ATOMS: atom_id res chain seq x y z
N MET A 1 -20.11 -15.38 -27.30
CA MET A 1 -19.80 -13.96 -27.52
C MET A 1 -20.29 -13.06 -26.38
N LEU A 2 -21.60 -12.97 -26.09
CA LEU A 2 -22.10 -12.18 -24.93
C LEU A 2 -21.50 -12.56 -23.55
N PRO A 3 -21.33 -13.86 -23.18
CA PRO A 3 -20.76 -14.22 -21.87
C PRO A 3 -19.25 -13.93 -21.74
N GLU A 4 -18.48 -14.04 -22.83
CA GLU A 4 -17.04 -13.74 -22.80
C GLU A 4 -16.79 -12.24 -22.56
N LEU A 5 -17.66 -11.37 -23.08
CA LEU A 5 -17.58 -9.94 -22.85
C LEU A 5 -17.90 -9.57 -21.40
N SER A 6 -18.85 -10.26 -20.74
CA SER A 6 -19.16 -10.01 -19.32
C SER A 6 -18.04 -10.45 -18.39
N ASP A 7 -17.39 -11.58 -18.67
CA ASP A 7 -16.29 -12.09 -17.85
C ASP A 7 -15.07 -11.18 -17.94
N LEU A 8 -14.75 -10.70 -19.16
CA LEU A 8 -13.70 -9.71 -19.36
C LEU A 8 -14.01 -8.39 -18.64
N ALA A 9 -15.23 -7.87 -18.78
CA ALA A 9 -15.65 -6.64 -18.12
C ALA A 9 -15.54 -6.74 -16.59
N PHE A 10 -16.01 -7.86 -16.03
CA PHE A 10 -15.91 -8.12 -14.59
C PHE A 10 -14.44 -8.22 -14.14
N GLY A 11 -13.59 -8.90 -14.91
CA GLY A 11 -12.17 -9.01 -14.63
C GLY A 11 -11.47 -7.65 -14.60
N VAL A 12 -11.75 -6.79 -15.59
CA VAL A 12 -11.20 -5.43 -15.64
C VAL A 12 -11.72 -4.60 -14.46
N LEU A 13 -13.02 -4.64 -14.19
CA LEU A 13 -13.63 -3.91 -13.08
C LEU A 13 -13.01 -4.31 -11.74
N ARG A 14 -12.86 -5.60 -11.49
CA ARG A 14 -12.20 -6.12 -10.29
C ARG A 14 -10.76 -5.64 -10.20
N ASN A 15 -10.01 -5.66 -11.30
CA ASN A 15 -8.61 -5.23 -11.28
C ASN A 15 -8.48 -3.73 -10.99
N VAL A 16 -9.32 -2.89 -11.59
CA VAL A 16 -9.37 -1.44 -11.30
C VAL A 16 -9.76 -1.20 -9.85
N PHE A 17 -10.75 -1.93 -9.33
CA PHE A 17 -11.16 -1.82 -7.94
C PHE A 17 -10.01 -2.19 -6.98
N VAL A 18 -9.34 -3.31 -7.22
CA VAL A 18 -8.18 -3.74 -6.41
C VAL A 18 -7.05 -2.70 -6.48
N ALA A 19 -6.76 -2.17 -7.67
CA ALA A 19 -5.75 -1.13 -7.83
C ALA A 19 -6.08 0.14 -7.02
N PHE A 20 -7.34 0.58 -7.05
CA PHE A 20 -7.80 1.73 -6.29
C PHE A 20 -7.73 1.50 -4.77
N VAL A 21 -8.14 0.32 -4.30
CA VAL A 21 -8.02 -0.07 -2.90
C VAL A 21 -6.54 -0.05 -2.47
N TRP A 22 -5.65 -0.60 -3.29
CA TRP A 22 -4.22 -0.61 -2.96
C TRP A 22 -3.61 0.79 -2.92
N ASP A 23 -3.94 1.65 -3.88
CA ASP A 23 -3.46 3.04 -3.87
C ASP A 23 -3.94 3.77 -2.60
N PHE A 24 -5.22 3.61 -2.24
CA PHE A 24 -5.78 4.18 -1.02
C PHE A 24 -5.05 3.69 0.25
N VAL A 25 -4.81 2.37 0.34
CA VAL A 25 -4.13 1.74 1.48
C VAL A 25 -2.68 2.22 1.58
N LEU A 26 -1.92 2.17 0.48
CA LEU A 26 -0.51 2.58 0.46
C LEU A 26 -0.36 4.06 0.81
N PHE A 27 -1.24 4.91 0.27
CA PHE A 27 -1.24 6.32 0.58
C PHE A 27 -1.47 6.58 2.07
N HIS A 28 -2.48 5.95 2.68
CA HIS A 28 -2.77 6.15 4.10
C HIS A 28 -1.70 5.54 5.01
N LEU A 29 -1.16 4.38 4.64
CA LEU A 29 -0.08 3.71 5.37
C LEU A 29 1.19 4.57 5.36
N GLY A 30 1.59 5.05 4.18
CA GLY A 30 2.74 5.94 4.04
C GLY A 30 2.54 7.26 4.77
N ARG A 31 1.34 7.85 4.69
CA ARG A 31 1.00 9.08 5.39
C ARG A 31 1.07 8.91 6.91
N ALA A 32 0.52 7.82 7.45
CA ALA A 32 0.57 7.52 8.87
C ALA A 32 2.03 7.35 9.34
N ALA A 33 2.83 6.58 8.60
CA ALA A 33 4.23 6.37 8.92
C ALA A 33 5.05 7.67 8.87
N LEU A 34 4.86 8.49 7.84
CA LEU A 34 5.54 9.79 7.72
C LEU A 34 5.11 10.77 8.80
N LEU A 35 3.82 10.77 9.19
CA LEU A 35 3.34 11.55 10.32
C LEU A 35 3.97 11.09 11.64
N LEU A 36 4.08 9.78 11.87
CA LEU A 36 4.75 9.25 13.05
C LEU A 36 6.24 9.63 13.06
N ALA A 37 6.94 9.43 11.94
CA ALA A 37 8.37 9.72 11.81
C ALA A 37 8.70 11.22 11.96
N THR A 38 7.79 12.10 11.55
CA THR A 38 7.97 13.57 11.65
C THR A 38 7.29 14.19 12.87
N ALA A 39 6.83 13.37 13.85
CA ALA A 39 6.08 13.82 15.02
C ALA A 39 4.90 14.76 14.67
N GLY A 40 4.19 14.45 13.59
CA GLY A 40 3.03 15.18 13.10
C GLY A 40 3.35 16.41 12.25
N ARG A 41 4.62 16.72 11.97
CA ARG A 41 5.05 17.87 11.15
C ARG A 41 4.93 17.64 9.64
N TYR A 42 4.50 16.45 9.20
CA TYR A 42 4.31 16.17 7.78
C TYR A 42 3.20 17.06 7.17
N PRO A 43 3.44 17.69 6.00
CA PRO A 43 2.55 18.68 5.42
C PRO A 43 1.11 18.19 5.21
N ARG A 44 0.13 19.05 5.51
CA ARG A 44 -1.32 18.81 5.38
C ARG A 44 -1.92 19.74 4.31
N GLY A 45 -3.04 19.36 3.70
CA GLY A 45 -3.77 20.22 2.75
C GLY A 45 -3.25 20.16 1.31
N ARG A 46 -3.16 21.29 0.60
CA ARG A 46 -2.87 21.30 -0.86
C ARG A 46 -1.52 20.70 -1.26
N SER A 47 -0.53 20.76 -0.38
CA SER A 47 0.78 20.11 -0.58
C SER A 47 0.72 18.58 -0.56
N LEU A 48 -0.35 18.00 -0.02
CA LEU A 48 -0.56 16.55 0.07
C LEU A 48 -0.73 15.92 -1.32
N GLN A 49 -1.46 16.58 -2.21
CA GLN A 49 -1.64 16.11 -3.60
C GLN A 49 -0.33 16.16 -4.38
N ALA A 50 0.47 17.23 -4.21
CA ALA A 50 1.77 17.35 -4.86
C ALA A 50 2.77 16.27 -4.41
N HIS A 51 2.54 15.64 -3.25
CA HIS A 51 3.44 14.63 -2.67
C HIS A 51 2.80 13.23 -2.65
N ALA A 52 1.65 13.04 -3.29
CA ALA A 52 0.90 11.79 -3.21
C ALA A 52 1.72 10.58 -3.64
N GLY A 53 2.46 10.68 -4.75
CA GLY A 53 3.35 9.60 -5.20
C GLY A 53 4.46 9.27 -4.19
N ARG A 54 5.04 10.27 -3.52
CA ARG A 54 6.07 10.06 -2.47
C ARG A 54 5.48 9.41 -1.22
N ILE A 55 4.26 9.80 -0.86
CA ILE A 55 3.53 9.23 0.28
C ILE A 55 3.21 7.76 -0.01
N SER A 56 2.65 7.43 -1.17
CA SER A 56 2.37 6.04 -1.55
C SER A 56 3.66 5.20 -1.63
N ALA A 57 4.76 5.76 -2.13
CA ALA A 57 6.08 5.10 -2.11
C ALA A 57 6.59 4.81 -0.68
N ALA A 58 6.39 5.74 0.26
CA ALA A 58 6.68 5.48 1.67
C ALA A 58 5.78 4.38 2.25
N GLY A 59 4.52 4.31 1.82
CA GLY A 59 3.61 3.22 2.15
C GLY A 59 4.11 1.86 1.68
N ILE A 60 4.63 1.78 0.45
CA ILE A 60 5.26 0.56 -0.09
C ILE A 60 6.47 0.18 0.77
N LEU A 61 7.33 1.14 1.10
CA LEU A 61 8.51 0.88 1.95
C LEU A 61 8.10 0.32 3.31
N VAL A 62 7.09 0.92 3.96
CA VAL A 62 6.56 0.44 5.24
C VAL A 62 6.00 -0.97 5.11
N LEU A 63 5.23 -1.25 4.06
CA LEU A 63 4.67 -2.57 3.81
C LEU A 63 5.77 -3.63 3.66
N VAL A 64 6.83 -3.32 2.90
CA VAL A 64 8.00 -4.20 2.74
C VAL A 64 8.71 -4.42 4.08
N LEU A 65 8.92 -3.38 4.88
CA LEU A 65 9.56 -3.50 6.19
C LEU A 65 8.74 -4.38 7.15
N ILE A 66 7.41 -4.22 7.17
CA ILE A 66 6.51 -5.07 7.96
C ILE A 66 6.65 -6.52 7.50
N TRP A 67 6.62 -6.76 6.19
CA TRP A 67 6.73 -8.09 5.62
C TRP A 67 8.08 -8.75 5.96
N CYS A 68 9.18 -8.01 5.83
CA CYS A 68 10.52 -8.47 6.24
C CYS A 68 10.56 -8.79 7.74
N GLY A 69 9.95 -7.96 8.58
CA GLY A 69 9.86 -8.20 10.02
C GLY A 69 9.11 -9.50 10.34
N ILE A 70 7.98 -9.75 9.67
CA ILE A 70 7.21 -10.99 9.80
C ILE A 70 8.03 -12.19 9.32
N ALA A 71 8.65 -12.09 8.15
CA ALA A 71 9.47 -13.17 7.59
C ALA A 71 10.64 -13.53 8.51
N LEU A 72 11.31 -12.52 9.08
CA LEU A 72 12.41 -12.71 10.01
C LEU A 72 11.91 -13.31 11.34
N HIS A 73 10.80 -12.83 11.87
CA HIS A 73 10.18 -13.40 13.06
C HIS A 73 9.81 -14.87 12.84
N ASN A 74 9.19 -15.20 11.70
CA ASN A 74 8.86 -16.57 11.34
C ASN A 74 10.11 -17.43 11.19
N HIS A 75 11.17 -16.93 10.57
CA HIS A 75 12.43 -17.66 10.45
C HIS A 75 13.03 -17.99 11.83
N PHE A 76 13.06 -17.02 12.75
CA PHE A 76 13.53 -17.26 14.11
C PHE A 76 12.59 -18.17 14.93
N ALA A 77 11.27 -18.02 14.76
CA ALA A 77 10.28 -18.83 15.46
C ALA A 77 10.22 -20.29 14.97
N THR A 78 10.53 -20.53 13.69
CA THR A 78 10.49 -21.88 13.08
C THR A 78 11.81 -22.65 13.21
N GLY A 79 12.85 -22.05 13.81
CA GLY A 79 14.03 -22.77 14.28
C GLY A 79 14.79 -23.59 13.23
N THR A 80 15.04 -23.04 12.03
CA THR A 80 16.03 -23.62 11.12
C THR A 80 17.45 -23.17 11.51
N ALA A 81 17.85 -23.50 12.74
CA ALA A 81 19.21 -23.40 13.26
C ALA A 81 19.75 -24.80 13.57
#